data_AF-A0A1V1NX84-F1
#
_entry.id   AF-A0A1V1NX84-F1
#
_cell.length_a   1.000
_cell.length_b   1.000
_cell.length_c   1.000
_cell.angle_alpha   90.00
_cell.angle_beta   90.00
_cell.angle_gamma   90.00
#
_symmetry.space_group_name_H-M   'P 1'
#
loop_
_entity.id
_entity.type
_entity.pdbx_description
1 polymer ?
#
loop_
_entity_poly.entity_id
_entity_poly.type
_entity_poly.pdbx_seq_one_letter_code
_entity_poly.pdbx_strand_id
1 'polypeptide(L)'
;MPMQRKKIRYEAKSGVSSPYRLPARRPNRHHQVKQQSDFDFDDEIDDEIDYESLVTEDDEPVDSIYSERQMRILTDALYASWDYKKPFLACANVGIFEKRPKKTIPIVPDMFLSLNVKPAKDFWKKKNRCYMISIFGKPPELVVEIVSNKVGNERKSKFYHYASMGVKYYVIFDPEKHLFKTRLHAYELINGQYVAFPWKEINTKGVWFSDLKLGLRIERGLFQAMDTEWLSWFNDKGTLYTSEEKARRAQKNLEKERQNAEKERLNAERLQKISEEKERRAQKNLEKERLKAEKERLNAERLQKISEEKERRAQKNLEKERLNAERLQKIIEMERKRAESALKELELLRKVKK
;
A
#
# COMPACT_ATOMS: atom_id res chain seq x y z
N MET A 1 50.70 -10.83 -42.38
CA MET A 1 50.59 -10.10 -43.67
C MET A 1 49.60 -10.86 -44.57
N PRO A 2 48.85 -10.21 -45.47
CA PRO A 2 47.91 -9.12 -45.23
C PRO A 2 46.57 -9.28 -45.99
N MET A 3 45.60 -8.43 -45.63
CA MET A 3 44.58 -7.75 -46.47
C MET A 3 43.88 -8.49 -47.64
N GLN A 4 42.55 -8.35 -47.70
CA GLN A 4 41.94 -7.30 -48.53
C GLN A 4 40.44 -7.12 -48.22
N ARG A 5 40.11 -6.00 -47.55
CA ARG A 5 38.77 -5.39 -47.61
C ARG A 5 38.72 -4.52 -48.86
N LYS A 6 37.86 -4.86 -49.83
CA LYS A 6 37.53 -3.95 -50.93
C LYS A 6 36.55 -2.89 -50.42
N LYS A 7 37.04 -1.65 -50.32
CA LYS A 7 36.22 -0.43 -50.32
C LYS A 7 35.62 -0.27 -51.72
N ILE A 8 34.31 -0.10 -51.81
CA ILE A 8 33.67 0.47 -52.99
C ILE A 8 33.13 1.83 -52.60
N ARG A 9 33.76 2.87 -53.17
CA ARG A 9 33.29 4.27 -53.19
C ARG A 9 32.37 4.41 -54.41
N TYR A 10 31.30 5.19 -54.28
CA TYR A 10 30.76 5.94 -55.41
C TYR A 10 30.52 7.39 -54.97
N GLU A 11 31.20 8.30 -55.64
CA GLU A 11 30.94 9.74 -55.62
C GLU A 11 29.96 10.10 -56.73
N ALA A 12 29.15 11.13 -56.46
CA ALA A 12 28.03 11.62 -57.24
C ALA A 12 28.44 12.38 -58.52
N LYS A 13 27.48 12.57 -59.46
CA LYS A 13 26.96 13.90 -59.85
C LYS A 13 25.92 13.89 -60.99
N SER A 14 25.05 14.89 -60.88
CA SER A 14 24.36 15.69 -61.91
C SER A 14 23.17 15.13 -62.72
N GLY A 15 22.08 15.91 -62.72
CA GLY A 15 21.65 16.55 -63.98
C GLY A 15 20.22 16.29 -64.46
N VAL A 16 19.31 17.17 -64.04
CA VAL A 16 18.08 17.68 -64.67
C VAL A 16 17.76 17.24 -66.13
N SER A 17 16.55 16.70 -66.35
CA SER A 17 15.49 17.24 -67.23
C SER A 17 14.59 16.13 -67.78
N SER A 18 13.28 16.25 -67.54
CA SER A 18 12.24 15.45 -68.18
C SER A 18 11.37 16.36 -69.04
N PRO A 19 11.21 16.07 -70.34
CA PRO A 19 10.05 16.49 -71.09
C PRO A 19 9.29 15.24 -71.57
N TYR A 20 8.22 14.90 -70.86
CA TYR A 20 7.24 13.92 -71.31
C TYR A 20 6.61 14.35 -72.64
N ARG A 21 6.63 13.45 -73.64
CA ARG A 21 5.82 13.54 -74.85
C ARG A 21 5.09 12.20 -75.04
N LEU A 22 3.77 12.20 -74.85
CA LEU A 22 2.87 11.10 -75.20
C LEU A 22 2.71 10.99 -76.73
N PRO A 23 2.45 9.78 -77.25
CA PRO A 23 1.56 9.65 -78.40
C PRO A 23 0.34 8.76 -78.08
N ALA A 24 -0.79 9.15 -78.65
CA ALA A 24 -2.10 8.52 -78.56
C ALA A 24 -2.41 7.67 -79.80
N ARG A 25 -3.23 6.61 -79.63
CA ARG A 25 -4.39 6.14 -80.46
C ARG A 25 -4.61 4.63 -80.23
N ARG A 26 -5.72 4.20 -79.59
CA ARG A 26 -7.08 3.83 -80.12
C ARG A 26 -7.10 2.47 -80.89
N PRO A 27 -8.25 1.78 -81.04
CA PRO A 27 -9.26 1.34 -80.05
C PRO A 27 -9.62 -0.17 -80.22
N ASN A 28 -10.11 -0.86 -79.17
CA ASN A 28 -10.55 -2.26 -79.27
C ASN A 28 -12.02 -2.40 -79.67
N ARG A 29 -12.32 -3.32 -80.61
CA ARG A 29 -13.65 -3.78 -81.01
C ARG A 29 -13.93 -5.19 -80.48
N HIS A 30 -15.14 -5.36 -79.96
CA HIS A 30 -16.02 -6.55 -79.91
C HIS A 30 -15.52 -7.91 -79.40
N HIS A 31 -16.01 -8.24 -78.19
CA HIS A 31 -16.79 -9.44 -77.83
C HIS A 31 -16.58 -10.73 -78.64
N GLN A 32 -16.05 -11.75 -77.97
CA GLN A 32 -16.63 -13.10 -78.01
C GLN A 32 -16.34 -13.84 -76.70
N VAL A 33 -17.41 -14.34 -76.09
CA VAL A 33 -17.41 -15.24 -74.93
C VAL A 33 -17.30 -16.68 -75.46
N LYS A 34 -16.43 -17.50 -74.85
CA LYS A 34 -16.64 -18.96 -74.73
C LYS A 34 -15.79 -19.57 -73.59
N GLN A 35 -16.54 -20.04 -72.59
CA GLN A 35 -16.38 -21.21 -71.71
C GLN A 35 -14.99 -21.80 -71.38
N GLN A 36 -14.71 -21.78 -70.07
CA GLN A 36 -14.51 -22.94 -69.18
C GLN A 36 -13.30 -23.87 -69.43
N SER A 37 -12.33 -23.77 -68.53
CA SER A 37 -11.48 -24.91 -68.12
C SER A 37 -10.93 -24.68 -66.71
N ASP A 38 -10.93 -25.75 -65.94
CA ASP A 38 -10.48 -25.93 -64.57
C ASP A 38 -9.17 -25.18 -64.25
N PHE A 39 -9.12 -24.53 -63.08
CA PHE A 39 -7.88 -24.01 -62.52
C PHE A 39 -7.68 -24.68 -61.16
N ASP A 40 -6.73 -25.62 -61.17
CA ASP A 40 -6.24 -26.36 -60.02
C ASP A 40 -5.81 -25.42 -58.90
N PHE A 41 -6.34 -25.67 -57.70
CA PHE A 41 -5.87 -25.08 -56.45
C PHE A 41 -4.65 -25.86 -55.94
N ASP A 42 -3.53 -25.73 -56.65
CA ASP A 42 -2.21 -26.13 -56.14
C ASP A 42 -1.31 -24.90 -56.10
N ASP A 43 -1.55 -24.05 -55.10
CA ASP A 43 -0.59 -23.03 -54.65
C ASP A 43 -0.12 -23.43 -53.24
N GLU A 44 0.71 -24.47 -53.18
CA GLU A 44 1.66 -24.67 -52.08
C GLU A 44 2.72 -23.55 -52.14
N ILE A 45 2.32 -22.34 -51.75
CA ILE A 45 3.24 -21.21 -51.59
C ILE A 45 3.89 -21.33 -50.21
N ASP A 46 5.03 -22.03 -50.14
CA ASP A 46 6.00 -21.87 -49.06
C ASP A 46 6.76 -20.56 -49.26
N ASP A 47 6.06 -19.45 -49.04
CA ASP A 47 6.68 -18.13 -48.93
C ASP A 47 7.31 -18.02 -47.53
N GLU A 48 8.59 -18.38 -47.43
CA GLU A 48 9.41 -17.98 -46.30
C GLU A 48 9.30 -16.45 -46.15
N ILE A 49 8.68 -16.01 -45.06
CA ILE A 49 8.34 -14.60 -44.85
C ILE A 49 9.64 -13.81 -44.70
N ASP A 50 9.87 -12.83 -45.57
CA ASP A 50 10.92 -11.84 -45.39
C ASP A 50 10.56 -10.93 -44.21
N TYR A 51 11.01 -11.32 -43.02
CA TYR A 51 10.84 -10.55 -41.81
C TYR A 51 11.77 -9.33 -41.77
N GLU A 52 12.78 -9.24 -42.63
CA GLU A 52 13.76 -8.15 -42.57
C GLU A 52 13.19 -6.83 -43.10
N SER A 53 12.23 -6.89 -44.04
CA SER A 53 11.55 -5.70 -44.62
C SER A 53 10.49 -5.06 -43.71
N LEU A 54 10.28 -5.58 -42.50
CA LEU A 54 9.36 -5.04 -41.53
C LEU A 54 9.86 -3.71 -40.97
N VAL A 55 9.10 -2.63 -41.16
CA VAL A 55 9.27 -1.38 -40.40
C VAL A 55 8.68 -1.61 -39.01
N THR A 56 9.53 -1.70 -38.00
CA THR A 56 9.14 -1.91 -36.59
C THR A 56 9.34 -0.68 -35.72
N GLU A 57 9.96 0.37 -36.27
CA GLU A 57 10.34 1.62 -35.60
C GLU A 57 9.95 2.75 -36.55
N ASP A 58 9.09 3.69 -36.12
CA ASP A 58 8.54 4.75 -36.96
C ASP A 58 9.19 6.10 -36.60
N ASP A 59 9.63 6.87 -37.60
CA ASP A 59 10.25 8.20 -37.46
C ASP A 59 9.18 9.31 -37.54
N GLU A 60 8.15 9.22 -36.70
CA GLU A 60 7.09 10.26 -36.57
C GLU A 60 7.44 11.33 -35.50
N PRO A 61 6.86 12.55 -35.58
CA PRO A 61 7.12 13.61 -34.62
C PRO A 61 6.86 13.16 -33.18
N VAL A 62 7.84 13.40 -32.32
CA VAL A 62 7.91 12.87 -30.95
C VAL A 62 6.65 13.22 -30.13
N ASP A 63 6.13 12.22 -29.41
CA ASP A 63 5.04 12.37 -28.46
C ASP A 63 5.28 13.49 -27.43
N SER A 64 4.19 14.07 -26.93
CA SER A 64 4.27 14.94 -25.77
C SER A 64 4.69 14.14 -24.52
N ILE A 65 5.39 14.79 -23.58
CA ILE A 65 5.73 14.17 -22.28
C ILE A 65 4.46 13.64 -21.59
N TYR A 66 3.33 14.33 -21.73
CA TYR A 66 2.06 13.85 -21.17
C TYR A 66 1.58 12.55 -21.81
N SER A 67 1.56 12.47 -23.15
CA SER A 67 1.15 11.26 -23.89
C SER A 67 2.01 10.07 -23.50
N GLU A 68 3.33 10.27 -23.46
CA GLU A 68 4.29 9.23 -23.08
C GLU A 68 4.03 8.69 -21.67
N ARG A 69 3.79 9.57 -20.69
CA ARG A 69 3.49 9.17 -19.31
C ARG A 69 2.12 8.52 -19.19
N GLN A 70 1.13 9.01 -19.93
CA GLN A 70 -0.22 8.45 -19.97
C GLN A 70 -0.22 7.01 -20.53
N MET A 71 0.59 6.72 -21.56
CA MET A 71 0.80 5.36 -22.07
C MET A 71 1.41 4.43 -21.02
N ARG A 72 2.40 4.91 -20.26
CA ARG A 72 3.01 4.15 -19.15
C ARG A 72 2.00 3.85 -18.05
N ILE A 73 1.19 4.82 -17.64
CA ILE A 73 0.15 4.63 -16.62
C ILE A 73 -0.84 3.54 -17.06
N LEU A 74 -1.31 3.59 -18.31
CA LEU A 74 -2.29 2.63 -18.82
C LEU A 74 -1.76 1.19 -18.86
N THR A 75 -0.48 1.00 -19.18
CA THR A 75 0.12 -0.33 -19.25
C THR A 75 0.54 -0.84 -17.86
N ASP A 76 1.27 -0.04 -17.09
CA ASP A 76 1.77 -0.42 -15.77
C ASP A 76 0.63 -0.70 -14.77
N ALA A 77 -0.43 0.10 -14.76
CA ALA A 77 -1.56 -0.12 -13.84
C ALA A 77 -2.24 -1.48 -14.05
N LEU A 78 -2.32 -1.98 -15.30
CA LEU A 78 -2.87 -3.30 -15.59
C LEU A 78 -1.97 -4.40 -15.01
N TYR A 79 -0.66 -4.36 -15.28
CA TYR A 79 0.26 -5.38 -14.75
C TYR A 79 0.44 -5.30 -13.24
N ALA A 80 0.36 -4.11 -12.65
CA ALA A 80 0.56 -3.89 -11.22
C ALA A 80 -0.67 -4.22 -10.37
N SER A 81 -1.88 -3.92 -10.86
CA SER A 81 -3.10 -3.96 -10.05
C SER A 81 -4.22 -4.83 -10.61
N TRP A 82 -4.21 -5.20 -11.88
CA TRP A 82 -5.29 -6.01 -12.42
C TRP A 82 -5.11 -7.48 -12.04
N ASP A 83 -5.95 -7.96 -11.12
CA ASP A 83 -5.93 -9.36 -10.68
C ASP A 83 -6.61 -10.31 -11.68
N TYR A 84 -6.20 -10.24 -12.94
CA TYR A 84 -6.69 -11.10 -14.02
C TYR A 84 -5.84 -12.37 -14.10
N LYS A 85 -6.47 -13.53 -13.86
CA LYS A 85 -5.75 -14.82 -13.70
C LYS A 85 -5.31 -15.46 -15.02
N LYS A 86 -5.81 -14.99 -16.15
CA LYS A 86 -5.44 -15.49 -17.48
C LYS A 86 -4.36 -14.59 -18.09
N PRO A 87 -3.54 -15.10 -19.02
CA PRO A 87 -2.54 -14.27 -19.67
C PRO A 87 -3.24 -13.17 -20.48
N PHE A 88 -2.63 -11.99 -20.47
CA PHE A 88 -3.03 -10.86 -21.29
C PHE A 88 -1.78 -10.10 -21.74
N LEU A 89 -1.94 -9.27 -22.75
CA LEU A 89 -0.90 -8.39 -23.26
C LEU A 89 -1.46 -6.96 -23.29
N ALA A 90 -0.88 -6.09 -22.48
CA ALA A 90 -1.03 -4.65 -22.58
C ALA A 90 0.27 -4.06 -23.14
N CYS A 91 0.19 -3.34 -24.24
CA CYS A 91 1.34 -2.72 -24.89
C CYS A 91 1.05 -1.25 -25.17
N ALA A 92 2.11 -0.44 -25.15
CA ALA A 92 2.09 0.95 -25.57
C ALA A 92 3.02 1.13 -26.76
N ASN A 93 2.58 1.93 -27.74
CA ASN A 93 3.35 2.23 -28.94
C ASN A 93 3.90 0.96 -29.66
N VAL A 94 3.03 -0.04 -29.85
CA VAL A 94 3.37 -1.29 -30.55
C VAL A 94 2.42 -1.49 -31.73
N GLY A 95 2.98 -1.62 -32.94
CA GLY A 95 2.20 -1.78 -34.16
C GLY A 95 1.36 -3.06 -34.21
N ILE A 96 0.15 -2.90 -34.75
CA ILE A 96 -0.81 -3.98 -35.05
C ILE A 96 -0.82 -4.21 -36.56
N PHE A 97 -0.72 -5.48 -36.96
CA PHE A 97 -0.77 -5.93 -38.36
C PHE A 97 -1.96 -6.88 -38.57
N GLU A 98 -2.86 -6.56 -39.51
CA GLU A 98 -3.96 -7.46 -39.93
C GLU A 98 -3.44 -8.78 -40.52
N LYS A 99 -2.55 -8.66 -41.51
CA LYS A 99 -2.01 -9.77 -42.29
C LYS A 99 -0.49 -9.69 -42.34
N ARG A 100 0.14 -10.71 -42.93
CA ARG A 100 1.60 -10.74 -43.14
C ARG A 100 2.05 -9.49 -43.92
N PRO A 101 3.24 -8.95 -43.64
CA PRO A 101 3.56 -7.54 -43.88
C PRO A 101 3.86 -7.14 -45.32
N LYS A 102 3.66 -8.01 -46.32
CA LYS A 102 3.97 -7.69 -47.73
C LYS A 102 3.02 -6.64 -48.36
N LYS A 103 1.89 -6.27 -47.72
CA LYS A 103 0.88 -5.36 -48.30
C LYS A 103 0.17 -4.40 -47.31
N THR A 104 0.54 -4.37 -46.03
CA THR A 104 -0.19 -3.61 -45.01
C THR A 104 0.73 -2.73 -44.20
N ILE A 105 0.41 -1.43 -44.15
CA ILE A 105 1.01 -0.46 -43.24
C ILE A 105 0.44 -0.77 -41.84
N PRO A 106 1.29 -0.98 -40.82
CA PRO A 106 0.79 -1.21 -39.46
C PRO A 106 0.03 0.02 -38.96
N ILE A 107 -0.92 -0.23 -38.07
CA ILE A 107 -1.49 0.83 -37.25
C ILE A 107 -0.91 0.75 -35.85
N VAL A 108 -0.42 1.88 -35.35
CA VAL A 108 0.22 1.97 -34.04
C VAL A 108 -0.72 2.70 -33.09
N PRO A 109 -1.35 2.01 -32.14
CA PRO A 109 -2.08 2.63 -31.04
C PRO A 109 -1.12 3.13 -29.97
N ASP A 110 -1.53 4.18 -29.26
CA ASP A 110 -0.83 4.61 -28.05
C ASP A 110 -0.89 3.53 -26.97
N MET A 111 -2.01 2.82 -26.87
CA MET A 111 -2.12 1.64 -26.03
C MET A 111 -3.12 0.63 -26.58
N PHE A 112 -2.84 -0.67 -26.45
CA PHE A 112 -3.83 -1.72 -26.65
C PHE A 112 -3.83 -2.76 -25.53
N LEU A 113 -4.97 -3.41 -25.34
CA LEU A 113 -5.17 -4.55 -24.46
C LEU A 113 -5.68 -5.76 -25.26
N SER A 114 -4.97 -6.88 -25.16
CA SER A 114 -5.38 -8.18 -25.70
C SER A 114 -5.44 -9.25 -24.61
N LEU A 115 -6.60 -9.87 -24.41
CA LEU A 115 -6.85 -10.92 -23.43
C LEU A 115 -6.54 -12.31 -23.98
N ASN A 116 -6.22 -13.26 -23.10
CA ASN A 116 -6.00 -14.67 -23.42
C ASN A 116 -4.88 -14.93 -24.45
N VAL A 117 -3.92 -14.00 -24.55
CA VAL A 117 -2.74 -14.12 -25.41
C VAL A 117 -1.47 -14.07 -24.57
N LYS A 118 -0.41 -14.71 -25.05
CA LYS A 118 0.92 -14.69 -24.43
C LYS A 118 1.91 -14.04 -25.38
N PRO A 119 2.88 -13.26 -24.87
CA PRO A 119 4.01 -12.84 -25.69
C PRO A 119 4.77 -14.06 -26.21
N ALA A 120 5.34 -13.94 -27.40
CA ALA A 120 6.16 -14.99 -27.97
C ALA A 120 7.43 -15.23 -27.12
N LYS A 121 7.90 -16.48 -27.06
CA LYS A 121 9.04 -16.86 -26.22
C LYS A 121 10.36 -16.19 -26.65
N ASP A 122 10.52 -15.91 -27.95
CA ASP A 122 11.75 -15.35 -28.54
C ASP A 122 11.49 -13.95 -29.10
N PHE A 123 11.43 -12.96 -28.21
CA PHE A 123 11.09 -11.57 -28.54
C PHE A 123 12.14 -10.85 -29.39
N TRP A 124 13.34 -11.43 -29.56
CA TRP A 124 14.38 -10.85 -30.42
C TRP A 124 14.12 -11.06 -31.91
N LYS A 125 13.33 -12.07 -32.29
CA LYS A 125 12.93 -12.29 -33.69
C LYS A 125 11.95 -11.20 -34.15
N LYS A 126 12.20 -10.58 -35.30
CA LYS A 126 11.37 -9.48 -35.85
C LYS A 126 9.86 -9.81 -35.87
N LYS A 127 9.49 -11.05 -36.21
CA LYS A 127 8.10 -11.54 -36.21
C LYS A 127 7.36 -11.49 -34.86
N ASN A 128 8.11 -11.40 -33.76
CA ASN A 128 7.61 -11.41 -32.40
C ASN A 128 7.64 -10.00 -31.75
N ARG A 129 8.07 -8.96 -32.49
CA ARG A 129 8.20 -7.58 -31.99
C ARG A 129 6.94 -6.73 -32.19
N CYS A 130 5.92 -7.26 -32.88
CA CYS A 130 4.67 -6.57 -33.15
C CYS A 130 3.46 -7.49 -32.91
N TYR A 131 2.27 -6.89 -32.88
CA TYR A 131 1.03 -7.62 -32.73
C TYR A 131 0.48 -8.03 -34.10
N MET A 132 0.75 -9.25 -34.55
CA MET A 132 0.19 -9.77 -35.80
C MET A 132 -1.11 -10.53 -35.53
N ILE A 133 -2.26 -10.02 -36.01
CA ILE A 133 -3.57 -10.67 -35.85
C ILE A 133 -3.54 -12.10 -36.39
N SER A 134 -2.87 -12.33 -37.52
CA SER A 134 -2.67 -13.68 -38.08
C SER A 134 -1.90 -14.66 -37.19
N ILE A 135 -1.03 -14.18 -36.29
CA ILE A 135 -0.26 -15.00 -35.35
C ILE A 135 -1.04 -15.17 -34.04
N PHE A 136 -1.60 -14.08 -33.51
CA PHE A 136 -2.37 -14.09 -32.26
C PHE A 136 -3.79 -14.67 -32.42
N GLY A 137 -4.26 -14.82 -33.66
CA GLY A 137 -5.57 -15.37 -34.03
C GLY A 137 -6.75 -14.42 -33.83
N LYS A 138 -6.53 -13.22 -33.28
CA LYS A 138 -7.57 -12.23 -33.01
C LYS A 138 -7.03 -10.80 -32.88
N PRO A 139 -7.85 -9.76 -33.14
CA PRO A 139 -7.52 -8.39 -32.79
C PRO A 139 -7.42 -8.19 -31.27
N PRO A 140 -6.76 -7.10 -30.81
CA PRO A 140 -6.89 -6.66 -29.43
C PRO A 140 -8.36 -6.34 -29.07
N GLU A 141 -8.74 -6.60 -27.83
CA GLU A 141 -10.08 -6.24 -27.34
C GLU A 141 -10.28 -4.73 -27.26
N LEU A 142 -9.24 -3.98 -26.92
CA LEU A 142 -9.34 -2.54 -26.71
C LEU A 142 -8.11 -1.81 -27.21
N VAL A 143 -8.32 -0.66 -27.85
CA VAL A 143 -7.28 0.32 -28.20
C VAL A 143 -7.60 1.70 -27.63
N VAL A 144 -6.57 2.44 -27.23
CA VAL A 144 -6.64 3.81 -26.74
C VAL A 144 -5.76 4.70 -27.62
N GLU A 145 -6.29 5.85 -28.01
CA GLU A 145 -5.56 6.95 -28.64
C GLU A 145 -5.64 8.21 -27.76
N ILE A 146 -4.52 8.90 -27.61
CA ILE A 146 -4.28 10.07 -26.78
C ILE A 146 -4.05 11.25 -27.71
N VAL A 147 -4.96 12.22 -27.67
CA VAL A 147 -4.88 13.40 -28.52
C VAL A 147 -3.86 14.38 -27.94
N SER A 148 -2.79 14.64 -28.70
CA SER A 148 -1.74 15.60 -28.33
C SER A 148 -1.81 16.93 -29.11
N ASN A 149 -2.55 16.98 -30.22
CA ASN A 149 -2.65 18.18 -31.07
C ASN A 149 -3.98 18.26 -31.87
N LYS A 150 -4.11 19.28 -32.73
CA LYS A 150 -5.32 19.58 -33.52
C LYS A 150 -5.35 18.92 -34.91
N VAL A 151 -4.37 18.10 -35.28
CA VAL A 151 -4.28 17.49 -36.62
C VAL A 151 -5.21 16.27 -36.68
N GLY A 152 -6.38 16.45 -37.29
CA GLY A 152 -7.49 15.48 -37.20
C GLY A 152 -7.63 14.44 -38.31
N ASN A 153 -6.83 14.49 -39.38
CA ASN A 153 -7.10 13.69 -40.59
C ASN A 153 -6.72 12.21 -40.42
N GLU A 154 -5.61 11.94 -39.74
CA GLU A 154 -5.11 10.58 -39.44
C GLU A 154 -6.14 9.78 -38.61
N ARG A 155 -6.88 10.46 -37.75
CA ARG A 155 -7.78 9.83 -36.80
C ARG A 155 -9.05 9.25 -37.41
N LYS A 156 -9.62 9.88 -38.45
CA LYS A 156 -10.75 9.28 -39.18
C LYS A 156 -10.30 7.98 -39.86
N SER A 157 -9.08 7.96 -40.39
CA SER A 157 -8.47 6.75 -40.94
C SER A 157 -8.33 5.67 -39.88
N LYS A 158 -7.72 5.99 -38.72
CA LYS A 158 -7.57 5.04 -37.59
C LYS A 158 -8.92 4.49 -37.10
N PHE A 159 -9.95 5.33 -36.98
CA PHE A 159 -11.30 4.90 -36.55
C PHE A 159 -11.86 3.78 -37.44
N TYR A 160 -11.84 3.95 -38.76
CA TYR A 160 -12.36 2.92 -39.68
C TYR A 160 -11.41 1.72 -39.78
N HIS A 161 -10.10 1.92 -39.67
CA HIS A 161 -9.11 0.85 -39.69
C HIS A 161 -9.26 -0.07 -38.46
N TYR A 162 -9.42 0.48 -37.26
CA TYR A 162 -9.69 -0.36 -36.08
C TYR A 162 -11.00 -1.15 -36.20
N ALA A 163 -12.03 -0.55 -36.81
CA ALA A 163 -13.29 -1.25 -37.07
C ALA A 163 -13.12 -2.40 -38.08
N SER A 164 -12.37 -2.19 -39.18
CA SER A 164 -12.12 -3.24 -40.18
C SER A 164 -11.33 -4.42 -39.60
N MET A 165 -10.44 -4.14 -38.65
CA MET A 165 -9.68 -5.16 -37.92
C MET A 165 -10.52 -5.98 -36.93
N GLY A 166 -11.72 -5.52 -36.58
CA GLY A 166 -12.54 -6.15 -35.56
C GLY A 166 -12.14 -5.81 -34.12
N VAL A 167 -11.42 -4.71 -33.88
CA VAL A 167 -11.12 -4.24 -32.52
C VAL A 167 -12.43 -3.88 -31.83
N LYS A 168 -12.69 -4.51 -30.67
CA LYS A 168 -14.02 -4.41 -30.03
C LYS A 168 -14.28 -3.04 -29.42
N TYR A 169 -13.30 -2.50 -28.68
CA TYR A 169 -13.43 -1.23 -27.99
C TYR A 169 -12.40 -0.24 -28.50
N TYR A 170 -12.86 0.95 -28.87
CA TYR A 170 -12.00 2.06 -29.24
C TYR A 170 -12.22 3.24 -28.31
N VAL A 171 -11.17 3.71 -27.67
CA VAL A 171 -11.19 4.82 -26.74
C VAL A 171 -10.33 5.96 -27.27
N ILE A 172 -10.85 7.17 -27.21
CA ILE A 172 -10.07 8.38 -27.42
C ILE A 172 -10.08 9.23 -26.17
N PHE A 173 -8.87 9.58 -25.73
CA PHE A 173 -8.64 10.51 -24.65
C PHE A 173 -8.05 11.82 -25.20
N ASP A 174 -8.81 12.89 -25.05
CA ASP A 174 -8.46 14.24 -25.45
C ASP A 174 -8.24 15.12 -24.21
N PRO A 175 -7.05 15.05 -23.59
CA PRO A 175 -6.78 15.68 -22.30
C PRO A 175 -7.00 17.20 -22.35
N GLU A 176 -6.63 17.84 -23.45
CA GLU A 176 -6.69 19.30 -23.64
C GLU A 176 -7.88 19.76 -24.49
N LYS A 177 -8.79 18.85 -24.88
CA LYS A 177 -9.98 19.15 -25.69
C LYS A 177 -9.64 19.79 -27.04
N HIS A 178 -8.55 19.33 -27.67
CA HIS A 178 -8.09 19.82 -28.96
C HIS A 178 -9.06 19.51 -30.09
N LEU A 179 -9.68 18.33 -30.05
CA LEU A 179 -10.55 17.81 -31.10
C LEU A 179 -12.01 17.79 -30.68
N PHE A 180 -12.29 17.68 -29.37
CA PHE A 180 -13.64 17.48 -28.86
C PHE A 180 -14.01 18.40 -27.71
N LYS A 181 -15.32 18.62 -27.52
CA LYS A 181 -15.84 19.37 -26.37
C LYS A 181 -15.66 18.65 -25.03
N THR A 182 -15.54 17.32 -25.08
CA THR A 182 -15.36 16.44 -23.92
C THR A 182 -14.07 15.65 -24.05
N ARG A 183 -13.51 15.23 -22.92
CA ARG A 183 -12.16 14.65 -22.86
C ARG A 183 -12.12 13.15 -23.14
N LEU A 184 -13.20 12.42 -22.91
CA LEU A 184 -13.21 10.97 -23.07
C LEU A 184 -14.35 10.54 -23.98
N HIS A 185 -14.00 9.72 -24.97
CA HIS A 185 -14.92 9.13 -25.95
C HIS A 185 -14.61 7.66 -26.05
N ALA A 186 -15.64 6.83 -26.10
CA ALA A 186 -15.48 5.40 -26.24
C ALA A 186 -16.52 4.86 -27.22
N TYR A 187 -16.15 3.82 -27.93
CA TYR A 187 -16.97 3.17 -28.94
C TYR A 187 -16.89 1.65 -28.78
N GLU A 188 -18.00 0.97 -29.04
CA GLU A 188 -18.09 -0.49 -29.13
C GLU A 188 -18.38 -0.89 -30.57
N LEU A 189 -17.67 -1.90 -31.07
CA LEU A 189 -17.90 -2.45 -32.39
C LEU A 189 -19.14 -3.36 -32.36
N ILE A 190 -20.19 -2.95 -33.07
CA ILE A 190 -21.46 -3.67 -33.21
C ILE A 190 -21.73 -3.83 -34.70
N ASN A 191 -21.86 -5.08 -35.18
CA ASN A 191 -22.13 -5.40 -36.58
C ASN A 191 -21.15 -4.70 -37.57
N GLY A 192 -19.86 -4.64 -37.21
CA GLY A 192 -18.81 -4.05 -38.04
C GLY A 192 -18.75 -2.52 -38.02
N GLN A 193 -19.55 -1.86 -37.18
CA GLN A 193 -19.54 -0.41 -37.03
C GLN A 193 -19.40 0.00 -35.57
N TYR A 194 -18.64 1.06 -35.32
CA TYR A 194 -18.48 1.61 -33.99
C TYR A 194 -19.70 2.41 -33.55
N VAL A 195 -20.31 1.99 -32.44
CA VAL A 195 -21.40 2.67 -31.75
C VAL A 195 -20.83 3.38 -30.52
N ALA A 196 -21.11 4.68 -30.40
CA ALA A 196 -20.59 5.49 -29.30
C ALA A 196 -21.29 5.14 -27.97
N PHE A 197 -20.51 5.05 -26.90
CA PHE A 197 -21.04 5.01 -25.55
C PHE A 197 -21.70 6.36 -25.17
N PRO A 198 -22.68 6.39 -24.24
CA PRO A 198 -23.36 7.61 -23.84
C PRO A 198 -22.39 8.63 -23.19
N TRP A 199 -22.05 9.70 -23.91
CA TRP A 199 -21.03 10.66 -23.48
C TRP A 199 -21.28 11.29 -22.09
N LYS A 200 -22.54 11.48 -21.69
CA LYS A 200 -22.90 12.03 -20.38
C LYS A 200 -22.45 11.12 -19.23
N GLU A 201 -22.56 9.81 -19.41
CA GLU A 201 -22.15 8.82 -18.41
C GLU A 201 -20.63 8.70 -18.36
N ILE A 202 -19.98 8.66 -19.54
CA ILE A 202 -18.52 8.60 -19.65
C ILE A 202 -17.85 9.75 -18.91
N ASN A 203 -18.34 10.99 -19.09
CA ASN A 203 -17.72 12.17 -18.48
C ASN A 203 -18.00 12.31 -16.97
N THR A 204 -18.91 11.53 -16.40
CA THR A 204 -19.23 11.59 -14.96
C THR A 204 -18.70 10.39 -14.17
N LYS A 205 -18.84 9.17 -14.71
CA LYS A 205 -18.49 7.92 -14.03
C LYS A 205 -17.32 7.19 -14.69
N GLY A 206 -16.93 7.60 -15.89
CA GLY A 206 -16.08 6.81 -16.78
C GLY A 206 -16.88 5.88 -17.68
N VAL A 207 -16.16 5.19 -18.56
CA VAL A 207 -16.71 4.13 -19.41
C VAL A 207 -16.47 2.78 -18.76
N TRP A 208 -17.47 1.89 -18.82
CA TRP A 208 -17.38 0.51 -18.32
C TRP A 208 -17.51 -0.49 -19.46
N PHE A 209 -16.56 -1.42 -19.57
CA PHE A 209 -16.53 -2.48 -20.56
C PHE A 209 -16.94 -3.80 -19.90
N SER A 210 -18.22 -4.14 -20.01
CA SER A 210 -18.86 -5.24 -19.29
C SER A 210 -18.16 -6.59 -19.43
N ASP A 211 -17.58 -6.86 -20.61
CA ASP A 211 -16.92 -8.13 -20.90
C ASP A 211 -15.49 -8.20 -20.39
N LEU A 212 -14.83 -7.03 -20.27
CA LEU A 212 -13.48 -6.93 -19.71
C LEU A 212 -13.48 -6.85 -18.18
N LYS A 213 -14.64 -6.53 -17.57
CA LYS A 213 -14.74 -6.18 -16.13
C LYS A 213 -13.75 -5.07 -15.75
N LEU A 214 -13.58 -4.13 -16.68
CA LEU A 214 -12.71 -2.98 -16.57
C LEU A 214 -13.46 -1.75 -17.05
N GLY A 215 -13.05 -0.59 -16.55
CA GLY A 215 -13.45 0.70 -17.05
C GLY A 215 -12.29 1.68 -17.07
N LEU A 216 -12.53 2.79 -17.75
CA LEU A 216 -11.60 3.92 -17.85
C LEU A 216 -12.30 5.19 -17.38
N ARG A 217 -11.64 5.95 -16.51
CA ARG A 217 -12.14 7.25 -16.06
C ARG A 217 -10.97 8.21 -15.85
N ILE A 218 -11.28 9.49 -15.88
CA ILE A 218 -10.28 10.53 -15.63
C ILE A 218 -10.19 10.74 -14.12
N GLU A 219 -8.99 10.57 -13.56
CA GLU A 219 -8.72 10.79 -12.14
C GLU A 219 -7.49 11.67 -11.96
N ARG A 220 -7.52 12.55 -10.96
CA ARG A 220 -6.33 13.31 -10.57
C ARG A 220 -5.37 12.40 -9.81
N GLY A 221 -4.10 12.42 -10.20
CA GLY A 221 -3.06 11.60 -9.59
C GLY A 221 -1.67 12.19 -9.76
N LEU A 222 -0.77 11.78 -8.87
CA LEU A 222 0.66 12.09 -8.93
C LEU A 222 1.38 10.88 -9.53
N PHE A 223 2.00 11.06 -10.69
CA PHE A 223 2.84 10.06 -11.34
C PHE A 223 4.13 10.71 -11.81
N GLN A 224 5.29 10.20 -11.40
CA GLN A 224 6.61 10.72 -11.79
C GLN A 224 6.71 12.26 -11.68
N ALA A 225 6.34 12.79 -10.51
CA ALA A 225 6.33 14.23 -10.18
C ALA A 225 5.33 15.11 -10.96
N MET A 226 4.43 14.52 -11.76
CA MET A 226 3.35 15.25 -12.43
C MET A 226 2.02 15.01 -11.70
N ASP A 227 1.52 16.03 -11.00
CA ASP A 227 0.17 16.06 -10.40
C ASP A 227 -0.81 16.68 -11.39
N THR A 228 -1.55 15.82 -12.08
CA THR A 228 -2.53 16.21 -13.10
C THR A 228 -3.63 15.15 -13.19
N GLU A 229 -4.57 15.35 -14.10
CA GLU A 229 -5.60 14.39 -14.42
C GLU A 229 -5.08 13.37 -15.44
N TRP A 230 -5.25 12.10 -15.12
CA TRP A 230 -4.84 10.95 -15.92
C TRP A 230 -6.04 10.08 -16.26
N LEU A 231 -6.05 9.52 -17.47
CA LEU A 231 -6.92 8.41 -17.79
C LEU A 231 -6.45 7.17 -17.02
N SER A 232 -7.30 6.67 -16.14
CA SER A 232 -6.99 5.61 -15.18
C SER A 232 -7.95 4.43 -15.31
N TRP A 233 -7.41 3.22 -15.16
CA TRP A 233 -8.20 2.00 -15.11
C TRP A 233 -8.94 1.87 -13.78
N PHE A 234 -10.14 1.32 -13.83
CA PHE A 234 -10.86 0.87 -12.64
C PHE A 234 -11.57 -0.45 -12.90
N ASN A 235 -11.83 -1.22 -11.84
CA ASN A 235 -12.65 -2.42 -11.84
C ASN A 235 -13.75 -2.32 -10.77
N ASP A 236 -14.41 -3.44 -10.49
CA ASP A 236 -15.41 -3.61 -9.44
C ASP A 236 -14.87 -3.31 -8.03
N LYS A 237 -13.55 -3.42 -7.81
CA LYS A 237 -12.88 -3.13 -6.53
C LYS A 237 -12.38 -1.69 -6.41
N GLY A 238 -12.43 -0.90 -7.48
CA GLY A 238 -11.97 0.49 -7.52
C GLY A 238 -10.86 0.75 -8.53
N THR A 239 -10.07 1.80 -8.31
CA THR A 239 -8.97 2.18 -9.21
C THR A 239 -7.87 1.14 -9.24
N LEU A 240 -7.35 0.85 -10.44
CA LEU A 240 -6.13 0.09 -10.63
C LEU A 240 -4.95 1.06 -10.58
N TYR A 241 -4.02 0.80 -9.67
CA TYR A 241 -2.88 1.67 -9.43
C TYR A 241 -1.62 1.18 -10.12
N THR A 242 -0.78 2.12 -10.54
CA THR A 242 0.58 1.86 -11.00
C THR A 242 1.44 1.24 -9.90
N SER A 243 2.54 0.61 -10.29
CA SER A 243 3.55 0.04 -9.38
C SER A 243 4.08 1.10 -8.41
N GLU A 244 4.36 2.31 -8.90
CA GLU A 244 4.80 3.46 -8.09
C GLU A 244 3.75 3.84 -7.03
N GLU A 245 2.49 3.96 -7.44
CA GLU A 245 1.41 4.29 -6.53
C GLU A 245 1.17 3.20 -5.48
N LYS A 246 1.27 1.92 -5.85
CA LYS A 246 1.19 0.80 -4.89
C LYS A 246 2.32 0.87 -3.88
N ALA A 247 3.56 1.09 -4.33
CA ALA A 247 4.72 1.20 -3.46
C ALA A 247 4.56 2.38 -2.48
N ARG A 248 4.15 3.55 -2.98
CA ARG A 248 3.89 4.74 -2.14
C ARG A 248 2.79 4.49 -1.10
N ARG A 249 1.71 3.81 -1.47
CA ARG A 249 0.63 3.44 -0.52
C ARG A 249 1.12 2.45 0.53
N ALA A 250 1.88 1.43 0.13
CA ALA A 250 2.45 0.46 1.05
C ALA A 250 3.41 1.12 2.05
N GLN A 251 4.28 2.02 1.58
CA GLN A 251 5.18 2.80 2.45
C GLN A 251 4.40 3.67 3.43
N LYS A 252 3.36 4.37 2.98
CA LYS A 252 2.52 5.19 3.86
C LYS A 252 1.81 4.35 4.94
N ASN A 253 1.35 3.16 4.57
CA ASN A 253 0.70 2.24 5.53
C ASN A 253 1.70 1.71 6.55
N LEU A 254 2.90 1.30 6.11
CA LEU A 254 3.97 0.85 6.99
C LEU A 254 4.41 1.94 7.97
N GLU A 255 4.56 3.18 7.48
CA GLU A 255 4.92 4.31 8.33
C GLU A 255 3.83 4.58 9.39
N LYS A 256 2.56 4.53 8.99
CA LYS A 256 1.43 4.66 9.92
C LYS A 256 1.43 3.56 10.98
N GLU A 257 1.72 2.32 10.58
CA GLU A 257 1.80 1.19 11.50
C GLU A 257 2.96 1.35 12.50
N ARG A 258 4.13 1.80 12.04
CA ARG A 258 5.28 2.12 12.91
C ARG A 258 4.95 3.20 13.93
N GLN A 259 4.27 4.27 13.50
CA GLN A 259 3.84 5.35 14.39
C GLN A 259 2.84 4.85 15.44
N ASN A 260 1.91 3.97 15.06
CA ASN A 260 0.97 3.37 16.00
C ASN A 260 1.67 2.47 17.03
N ALA A 261 2.59 1.61 16.57
CA ALA A 261 3.36 0.73 17.45
C ALA A 261 4.25 1.51 18.42
N GLU A 262 4.87 2.61 17.97
CA GLU A 262 5.67 3.47 18.83
C GLU A 262 4.81 4.18 19.90
N LYS A 263 3.63 4.66 19.52
CA LYS A 263 2.68 5.25 20.46
C LYS A 263 2.20 4.25 21.51
N GLU A 264 1.93 3.01 21.11
CA GLU A 264 1.55 1.93 22.02
C GLU A 264 2.68 1.59 23.00
N ARG A 265 3.92 1.48 22.51
CA ARG A 265 5.11 1.27 23.35
C ARG A 265 5.28 2.40 24.37
N LEU A 266 5.14 3.65 23.95
CA LEU A 266 5.27 4.80 24.87
C LEU A 266 4.16 4.80 25.94
N ASN A 267 2.93 4.42 25.57
CA ASN A 267 1.84 4.29 26.52
C ASN A 267 2.08 3.15 27.52
N ALA A 268 2.57 2.00 27.06
CA ALA A 268 2.92 0.86 27.91
C ALA A 268 4.04 1.24 28.90
N GLU A 269 5.10 1.92 28.43
CA GLU A 269 6.18 2.40 29.30
C GLU A 269 5.68 3.40 30.33
N ARG A 270 4.77 4.30 29.95
CA ARG A 270 4.15 5.26 30.88
C ARG A 270 3.30 4.55 31.95
N LEU A 271 2.51 3.56 31.55
CA LEU A 271 1.70 2.77 32.49
C LEU A 271 2.58 1.97 33.45
N GLN A 272 3.67 1.38 32.95
CA GLN A 272 4.63 0.66 33.78
C GLN A 272 5.26 1.61 34.81
N LYS A 273 5.75 2.78 34.41
CA LYS A 273 6.29 3.80 35.34
C LYS A 273 5.27 4.23 36.39
N ILE A 274 4.00 4.41 36.01
CA ILE A 274 2.92 4.72 36.96
C ILE A 274 2.69 3.57 37.94
N SER A 275 2.72 2.32 37.48
CA SER A 275 2.56 1.13 38.33
C SER A 275 3.72 1.01 39.32
N GLU A 276 4.96 1.09 38.83
CA GLU A 276 6.17 1.05 39.65
C GLU A 276 6.17 2.16 40.70
N GLU A 277 5.75 3.38 40.34
CA GLU A 277 5.67 4.46 41.31
C GLU A 277 4.55 4.26 42.35
N LYS A 278 3.40 3.70 41.96
CA LYS A 278 2.34 3.32 42.91
C LYS A 278 2.83 2.25 43.90
N GLU A 279 3.50 1.21 43.41
CA GLU A 279 4.07 0.14 44.25
C GLU A 279 5.11 0.70 45.22
N ARG A 280 6.03 1.54 44.73
CA ARG A 280 7.04 2.19 45.57
C ARG A 280 6.41 3.05 46.66
N ARG A 281 5.33 3.79 46.35
CA ARG A 281 4.58 4.58 47.33
C ARG A 281 3.88 3.69 48.37
N ALA A 282 3.27 2.59 47.92
CA ALA A 282 2.63 1.62 48.82
C ALA A 282 3.65 0.98 49.78
N GLN A 283 4.82 0.56 49.28
CA GLN A 283 5.90 0.02 50.11
C GLN A 283 6.39 1.04 51.16
N LYS A 284 6.62 2.30 50.75
CA LYS A 284 7.02 3.37 51.67
C LYS A 284 5.98 3.64 52.76
N ASN A 285 4.69 3.57 52.42
CA ASN A 285 3.61 3.75 53.40
C ASN A 285 3.55 2.58 54.38
N LEU A 286 3.65 1.35 53.89
CA LEU A 286 3.69 0.15 54.73
C LEU A 286 4.89 0.17 55.69
N GLU A 287 6.07 0.58 55.21
CA GLU A 287 7.27 0.71 56.04
C GLU A 287 7.08 1.75 57.15
N LYS A 288 6.48 2.91 56.83
CA LYS A 288 6.13 3.94 57.83
C LYS A 288 5.17 3.43 58.88
N GLU A 289 4.14 2.67 58.49
CA GLU A 289 3.19 2.07 59.44
C GLU A 289 3.88 1.05 60.35
N ARG A 290 4.76 0.20 59.81
CA ARG A 290 5.54 -0.75 60.61
C ARG A 290 6.43 -0.06 61.62
N LEU A 291 7.16 0.98 61.20
CA LEU A 291 8.00 1.80 62.10
C LEU A 291 7.19 2.48 63.20
N LYS A 292 5.98 2.96 62.87
CA LYS A 292 5.08 3.58 63.86
C LYS A 292 4.58 2.54 64.88
N ALA A 293 4.11 1.39 64.41
CA ALA A 293 3.66 0.30 65.26
C ALA A 293 4.78 -0.23 66.18
N GLU A 294 6.02 -0.33 65.67
CA GLU A 294 7.17 -0.73 66.47
C GLU A 294 7.51 0.29 67.56
N LYS A 295 7.48 1.59 67.25
CA LYS A 295 7.66 2.66 68.25
C LYS A 295 6.57 2.63 69.32
N GLU A 296 5.31 2.43 68.93
CA GLU A 296 4.19 2.31 69.86
C GLU A 296 4.37 1.09 70.78
N ARG A 297 4.76 -0.05 70.22
CA ARG A 297 5.06 -1.27 71.00
C ARG A 297 6.18 -1.05 71.99
N LEU A 298 7.28 -0.42 71.57
CA LEU A 298 8.43 -0.14 72.44
C LEU A 298 8.06 0.84 73.56
N ASN A 299 7.24 1.86 73.27
CA ASN A 299 6.74 2.79 74.28
C ASN A 299 5.82 2.09 75.29
N ALA A 300 4.92 1.22 74.81
CA ALA A 300 4.04 0.44 75.67
C ALA A 300 4.85 -0.48 76.61
N GLU A 301 5.85 -1.19 76.08
CA GLU A 301 6.74 -2.05 76.87
C GLU A 301 7.52 -1.25 77.93
N ARG A 302 7.98 -0.05 77.57
CA ARG A 302 8.68 0.84 78.51
C ARG A 302 7.77 1.34 79.63
N LEU A 303 6.53 1.71 79.30
CA LEU A 303 5.52 2.12 80.29
C LEU A 303 5.16 0.97 81.22
N GLN A 304 5.02 -0.24 80.69
CA GLN A 304 4.76 -1.44 81.48
C GLN A 304 5.90 -1.70 82.48
N LYS A 305 7.16 -1.67 82.02
CA LYS A 305 8.33 -1.83 82.92
C LYS A 305 8.36 -0.77 84.03
N ILE A 306 8.01 0.49 83.73
CA ILE A 306 7.93 1.56 84.73
C ILE A 306 6.81 1.29 85.74
N SER A 307 5.65 0.81 85.28
CA SER A 307 4.51 0.44 86.14
C SER A 307 4.88 -0.72 87.06
N GLU A 308 5.44 -1.80 86.53
CA GLU A 308 5.90 -2.96 87.29
C GLU A 308 6.96 -2.57 88.34
N GLU A 309 7.90 -1.69 87.99
CA GLU A 309 8.91 -1.22 88.94
C GLU A 309 8.30 -0.35 90.05
N LYS A 310 7.33 0.51 89.73
CA LYS A 310 6.58 1.29 90.73
C LYS A 310 5.80 0.39 91.68
N GLU A 311 5.09 -0.61 91.16
CA GLU A 311 4.36 -1.60 91.97
C GLU A 311 5.31 -2.38 92.88
N ARG A 312 6.46 -2.83 92.34
CA ARG A 312 7.48 -3.52 93.14
C ARG A 312 8.04 -2.64 94.26
N ARG A 313 8.26 -1.34 94.00
CA ARG A 313 8.70 -0.37 95.02
C ARG A 313 7.62 -0.14 96.07
N ALA A 314 6.36 0.01 95.65
CA ALA A 314 5.23 0.17 96.56
C ALA A 314 5.07 -1.05 97.48
N GLN A 315 5.13 -2.27 96.93
CA GLN A 315 5.08 -3.51 97.71
C GLN A 315 6.23 -3.59 98.74
N LYS A 316 7.47 -3.26 98.34
CA LYS A 316 8.61 -3.22 99.27
C LYS A 316 8.43 -2.20 100.40
N ASN A 317 7.86 -1.03 100.10
CA ASN A 317 7.58 -0.02 101.11
C ASN A 317 6.48 -0.49 102.08
N LEU A 318 5.41 -1.07 101.55
CA LEU A 318 4.30 -1.62 102.33
C LEU A 318 4.77 -2.76 103.26
N GLU A 319 5.68 -3.61 102.77
CA GLU A 319 6.31 -4.67 103.56
C GLU A 319 7.20 -4.09 104.68
N LYS A 320 7.99 -3.04 104.39
CA LYS A 320 8.78 -2.33 105.41
C LYS A 320 7.90 -1.71 106.49
N GLU A 321 6.82 -1.04 106.10
CA GLU A 321 5.85 -0.45 107.03
C GLU A 321 5.19 -1.52 107.89
N ARG A 322 4.77 -2.64 107.29
CA ARG A 322 4.22 -3.80 108.01
C ARG A 322 5.21 -4.33 109.06
N LEU A 323 6.49 -4.52 108.67
CA LEU A 323 7.53 -4.99 109.58
C LEU A 323 7.81 -4.00 110.72
N ASN A 324 7.77 -2.69 110.42
CA ASN A 324 7.95 -1.65 111.42
C ASN A 324 6.77 -1.59 112.41
N ALA A 325 5.54 -1.71 111.91
CA ALA A 325 4.34 -1.80 112.73
C ALA A 325 4.38 -3.04 113.65
N GLU A 326 4.84 -4.20 113.15
CA GLU A 326 5.01 -5.41 113.95
C GLU A 326 6.07 -5.22 115.07
N ARG A 327 7.18 -4.52 114.78
CA ARG A 327 8.19 -4.16 115.79
C ARG A 327 7.61 -3.25 116.87
N LEU A 328 6.87 -2.21 116.48
CA LEU A 328 6.21 -1.29 117.41
C LEU A 328 5.19 -2.02 118.28
N GLN A 329 4.40 -2.92 117.71
CA GLN A 329 3.48 -3.75 118.49
C GLN A 329 4.21 -4.61 119.52
N LYS A 330 5.33 -5.24 119.15
CA LYS A 330 6.17 -6.00 120.10
C LYS A 330 6.70 -5.11 121.22
N ILE A 331 7.11 -3.88 120.92
CA ILE A 331 7.57 -2.91 121.94
C ILE A 331 6.43 -2.53 122.88
N ILE A 332 5.26 -2.16 122.34
CA ILE A 332 4.06 -1.82 123.14
C ILE A 332 3.67 -3.00 124.03
N GLU A 333 3.70 -4.23 123.52
CA GLU A 333 3.38 -5.42 124.30
C GLU A 333 4.39 -5.67 125.43
N MET A 334 5.69 -5.47 125.17
CA MET A 334 6.73 -5.54 126.21
C MET A 334 6.54 -4.45 127.28
N GLU A 335 6.27 -3.21 126.88
CA GLU A 335 6.01 -2.11 127.81
C GLU A 335 4.76 -2.38 128.65
N ARG A 336 3.69 -2.89 128.05
CA ARG A 336 2.48 -3.32 128.76
C ARG A 336 2.80 -4.40 129.79
N LYS A 337 3.58 -5.42 129.44
CA LYS A 337 4.04 -6.47 130.37
C LYS A 337 4.91 -5.90 131.51
N ARG A 338 5.77 -4.92 131.23
CA ARG A 338 6.55 -4.21 132.25
C ARG A 338 5.66 -3.39 133.18
N ALA A 339 4.70 -2.65 132.65
CA ALA A 339 3.74 -1.88 133.43
C ALA A 339 2.89 -2.78 134.32
N GLU A 340 2.39 -3.92 133.80
CA GLU A 340 1.66 -4.94 134.57
C GLU A 340 2.54 -5.54 135.70
N SER A 341 3.83 -5.75 135.42
CA SER A 341 4.79 -6.25 136.44
C SER A 341 5.08 -5.21 137.53
N ALA A 342 5.28 -3.94 137.16
CA ALA A 342 5.47 -2.84 138.10
C ALA A 342 4.22 -2.56 138.94
N LEU A 343 3.02 -2.71 138.36
CA LEU A 343 1.75 -2.66 139.09
C LEU A 343 1.66 -3.77 140.14
N LYS A 344 2.03 -5.01 139.78
CA LYS A 344 2.13 -6.12 140.73
C LYS A 344 3.14 -5.86 141.84
N GLU A 345 4.28 -5.24 141.52
CA GLU A 345 5.33 -4.91 142.49
C GLU A 345 4.91 -3.80 143.47
N LEU A 346 4.22 -2.76 142.97
CA LEU A 346 3.56 -1.74 143.79
C LEU A 346 2.44 -2.32 144.68
N GLU A 347 1.70 -3.30 144.17
CA GLU A 347 0.66 -4.01 144.92
C GLU A 347 1.25 -4.91 146.02
N LEU A 348 2.43 -5.50 145.78
CA LEU A 348 3.23 -6.22 146.79
C LEU A 348 3.80 -5.28 147.85
N LEU A 349 4.34 -4.11 147.47
CA LEU A 349 4.84 -3.09 148.40
C LEU A 349 3.72 -2.50 149.28
N ARG A 350 2.49 -2.41 148.77
CA ARG A 350 1.30 -2.05 149.55
C ARG A 350 0.88 -3.12 150.57
N LYS A 351 1.23 -4.39 150.35
CA LYS A 351 0.96 -5.50 151.29
C LYS A 351 2.01 -5.65 152.39
N VAL A 352 3.22 -5.10 152.22
CA VAL A 352 4.30 -5.14 153.23
C VAL A 352 4.23 -3.97 154.24
N LYS A 353 3.37 -2.97 153.98
CA LYS A 353 3.10 -1.83 154.89
C LYS A 353 1.80 -1.96 155.71
N LYS A 354 1.21 -3.15 155.77
CA LYS A 354 0.19 -3.56 156.75
C LYS A 354 0.79 -4.65 157.62
#